data_AF-A0A3D3ZLJ2-F1
#
_entry.id   AF-A0A3D3ZLJ2-F1
#
_cell.length_a   1.000
_cell.length_b   1.000
_cell.length_c   1.000
_cell.angle_alpha   90.00
_cell.angle_beta   90.00
_cell.angle_gamma   90.00
#
_symmetry.space_group_name_H-M   'P 1'
#
loop_
_entity.id
_entity.type
_entity.pdbx_description
1 polymer ?
#
loop_
_entity_poly.entity_id
_entity_poly.type
_entity_poly.pdbx_seq_one_letter_code
_entity_poly.pdbx_strand_id
1 'polypeptide(L)'
;IIALIGNASQGKNDSDYAPEIENCIESGFLASTLPDRSQTLFEHVIQSGEKYRDFEALTGEGSEHAPGIARLYLPFFREGRLYILIGAESTRQTPFEDKQEMFLSTTGSQLVVALENIRLTEQSKELAALAERGRIAREIHDGVAQLVYMLSLNAETSAAQAHRIAEASEDEEDKEVLIPLAQRLDSLVTISKQALWETRQYMFTLKPLISGNMTLTQMLTSQLREFEAISGLPVQFEVEGDEEAANGDRRHTQKMAQVGTAVFRITQEALTNAYKHAEATQLHVYLRYL
;
A
#
# COMPACT_ATOMS: atom_id res chain seq x y z
N ILE A 1 -18.70 -16.75 -22.45
CA ILE A 1 -18.02 -16.99 -21.15
C ILE A 1 -16.63 -16.38 -21.24
N ILE A 2 -16.22 -15.62 -20.23
CA ILE A 2 -14.86 -15.06 -20.15
C ILE A 2 -14.33 -15.39 -18.75
N ALA A 3 -13.23 -16.13 -18.68
CA ALA A 3 -12.52 -16.42 -17.45
C ALA A 3 -11.20 -15.62 -17.42
N LEU A 4 -11.04 -14.83 -16.36
CA LEU A 4 -9.78 -14.20 -15.99
C LEU A 4 -8.97 -15.19 -15.16
N ILE A 5 -7.70 -15.37 -15.55
CA ILE A 5 -6.80 -16.30 -14.88
C ILE A 5 -5.91 -15.52 -13.94
N GLY A 6 -6.07 -15.80 -12.65
CA GLY A 6 -5.21 -15.31 -11.60
C GLY A 6 -3.91 -16.09 -11.63
N ASN A 7 -2.80 -15.37 -11.52
CA ASN A 7 -1.53 -16.02 -11.27
C ASN A 7 -1.50 -16.40 -9.78
N ALA A 8 -1.53 -17.69 -9.45
CA ALA A 8 -1.16 -18.17 -8.12
C ALA A 8 0.35 -18.03 -7.90
N SER A 9 0.89 -16.81 -8.04
CA SER A 9 2.21 -16.42 -7.57
C SER A 9 2.37 -14.90 -7.62
N GLN A 10 2.08 -14.24 -6.50
CA GLN A 10 2.80 -13.00 -6.14
C GLN A 10 4.27 -13.32 -5.77
N GLY A 11 4.94 -14.24 -6.49
CA GLY A 11 6.23 -14.81 -6.15
C GLY A 11 7.03 -15.14 -7.42
N LYS A 12 8.19 -14.51 -7.54
CA LYS A 12 9.06 -14.37 -8.73
C LYS A 12 9.72 -15.64 -9.31
N ASN A 13 9.17 -16.84 -9.15
CA ASN A 13 9.73 -18.06 -9.77
C ASN A 13 8.77 -18.67 -10.79
N ASP A 14 9.21 -18.79 -12.05
CA ASP A 14 8.48 -19.48 -13.14
C ASP A 14 8.26 -20.97 -12.89
N SER A 15 8.88 -21.56 -11.86
CA SER A 15 8.76 -22.99 -11.53
C SER A 15 7.48 -23.36 -10.75
N ASP A 16 6.67 -22.38 -10.34
CA ASP A 16 5.46 -22.58 -9.51
C ASP A 16 4.20 -22.00 -10.20
N TYR A 17 4.21 -21.99 -11.54
CA TYR A 17 3.11 -21.45 -12.34
C TYR A 17 1.90 -22.41 -12.33
N ALA A 18 0.96 -22.16 -11.43
CA ALA A 18 -0.36 -22.79 -11.39
C ALA A 18 -1.44 -21.76 -11.79
N PRO A 19 -1.91 -21.74 -13.05
CA PRO A 19 -3.00 -20.87 -13.47
C PRO A 19 -4.32 -21.29 -12.79
N GLU A 20 -4.94 -20.38 -12.04
CA GLU A 20 -6.25 -20.59 -11.42
C GLU A 20 -7.26 -19.56 -11.94
N ILE A 21 -8.53 -19.92 -11.99
CA ILE A 21 -9.59 -18.99 -12.42
C ILE A 21 -9.84 -18.00 -11.28
N GLU A 22 -9.48 -16.74 -11.49
CA GLU A 22 -9.71 -15.67 -10.51
C GLU A 22 -11.15 -15.14 -10.58
N ASN A 23 -11.67 -15.01 -11.81
CA ASN A 23 -13.02 -14.55 -12.04
C ASN A 23 -13.58 -15.16 -13.32
N CYS A 24 -14.85 -15.56 -13.31
CA CYS A 24 -15.54 -16.07 -14.49
C CYS A 24 -16.84 -15.30 -14.70
N ILE A 25 -16.97 -14.68 -15.87
CA ILE A 25 -18.18 -13.98 -16.29
C ILE A 25 -18.86 -14.80 -17.39
N GLU A 26 -20.05 -15.28 -17.06
CA GLU A 26 -20.94 -15.95 -18.00
C GLU A 26 -22.07 -14.99 -18.40
N SER A 27 -22.32 -14.88 -19.70
CA SER A 27 -23.42 -14.10 -20.25
C SER A 27 -24.08 -14.94 -21.33
N GLY A 28 -25.33 -15.34 -21.09
CA GLY A 28 -26.04 -16.34 -21.90
C GLY A 28 -27.19 -17.02 -21.14
N PHE A 29 -27.95 -17.88 -21.82
CA PHE A 29 -29.18 -18.48 -21.30
C PHE A 29 -28.97 -19.29 -20.01
N LEU A 30 -29.77 -18.94 -18.99
CA LEU A 30 -29.94 -19.67 -17.73
C LEU A 30 -30.37 -21.14 -17.97
N ALA A 31 -29.46 -22.06 -17.67
CA ALA A 31 -29.67 -23.27 -16.86
C ALA A 31 -30.78 -24.30 -17.23
N SER A 32 -31.31 -24.38 -18.46
CA SER A 32 -32.33 -25.42 -18.76
C SER A 32 -32.05 -26.37 -19.92
N THR A 33 -31.02 -26.16 -20.74
CA THR A 33 -30.77 -27.04 -21.92
C THR A 33 -29.32 -27.44 -22.17
N LEU A 34 -28.34 -26.81 -21.52
CA LEU A 34 -26.92 -27.15 -21.67
C LEU A 34 -26.43 -27.90 -20.42
N PRO A 35 -25.69 -29.01 -20.56
CA PRO A 35 -24.98 -29.62 -19.44
C PRO A 35 -23.97 -28.63 -18.89
N ASP A 36 -24.00 -28.35 -17.60
CA ASP A 36 -23.02 -27.50 -16.92
C ASP A 36 -21.66 -28.20 -16.84
N ARG A 37 -20.93 -28.16 -17.96
CA ARG A 37 -19.58 -28.74 -18.13
C ARG A 37 -18.53 -27.67 -18.40
N SER A 38 -18.94 -26.40 -18.46
CA SER A 38 -18.06 -25.28 -18.76
C SER A 38 -16.82 -25.32 -17.88
N GLN A 39 -16.98 -25.39 -16.55
CA GLN A 39 -15.86 -25.37 -15.62
C GLN A 39 -14.83 -26.49 -15.85
N THR A 40 -15.28 -27.74 -16.06
CA THR A 40 -14.38 -28.87 -16.35
C THR A 40 -13.64 -28.70 -17.68
N LEU A 41 -14.32 -28.12 -18.69
CA LEU A 41 -13.70 -27.83 -19.98
C LEU A 41 -12.72 -26.65 -19.88
N PHE A 42 -12.99 -25.66 -19.04
CA PHE A 42 -12.05 -24.58 -18.71
C PHE A 42 -10.77 -25.16 -18.09
N GLU A 43 -10.89 -26.05 -17.10
CA GLU A 43 -9.74 -26.72 -16.48
C GLU A 43 -8.93 -27.54 -17.50
N HIS A 44 -9.61 -28.25 -18.41
CA HIS A 44 -8.94 -29.00 -19.47
C HIS A 44 -8.14 -28.07 -20.41
N VAL A 45 -8.69 -26.92 -20.79
CA VAL A 45 -7.99 -25.94 -21.63
C VAL A 45 -6.84 -25.28 -20.88
N ILE A 46 -7.00 -25.01 -19.59
CA ILE A 46 -5.94 -24.47 -18.73
C ILE A 46 -4.77 -25.46 -18.64
N GLN A 47 -5.05 -26.75 -18.45
CA GLN A 47 -4.03 -27.80 -18.33
C GLN A 47 -3.33 -28.11 -19.67
N SER A 48 -4.09 -28.17 -20.76
CA SER A 48 -3.52 -28.46 -22.09
C SER A 48 -2.80 -27.25 -22.69
N GLY A 49 -3.25 -26.03 -22.36
CA GLY A 49 -2.80 -24.79 -22.99
C GLY A 49 -3.24 -24.64 -24.45
N GLU A 50 -4.06 -25.56 -24.96
CA GLU A 50 -4.50 -25.59 -26.36
C GLU A 50 -5.96 -25.18 -26.50
N LYS A 51 -6.33 -24.69 -27.68
CA LYS A 51 -7.75 -24.41 -27.97
C LYS A 51 -8.57 -25.69 -27.92
N TYR A 52 -9.79 -25.58 -27.42
CA TYR A 52 -10.76 -26.68 -27.41
C TYR A 52 -11.94 -26.34 -28.32
N ARG A 53 -12.25 -27.24 -29.26
CA ARG A 53 -13.40 -27.16 -30.15
C ARG A 53 -14.13 -28.49 -30.12
N ASP A 54 -15.43 -28.45 -29.89
CA ASP A 54 -16.25 -29.65 -29.75
C ASP A 54 -17.67 -29.43 -30.29
N PHE A 55 -18.31 -30.51 -30.72
CA PHE A 55 -19.70 -30.54 -31.15
C PHE A 55 -20.37 -31.83 -30.70
N GLU A 56 -21.32 -31.70 -29.77
CA GLU A 56 -22.03 -32.81 -29.15
C GLU A 56 -23.48 -32.84 -29.65
N ALA A 57 -23.86 -33.83 -30.46
CA ALA A 57 -25.23 -33.95 -30.95
C ALA A 57 -26.21 -34.28 -29.80
N LEU A 58 -27.37 -33.59 -29.73
CA LEU A 58 -28.34 -33.78 -28.62
C LEU A 58 -29.22 -35.03 -28.78
N THR A 59 -29.26 -35.66 -29.95
CA THR A 59 -30.05 -36.88 -30.21
C THR A 59 -29.17 -37.99 -30.76
N GLY A 60 -29.18 -39.15 -30.11
CA GLY A 60 -28.63 -40.38 -30.67
C GLY A 60 -29.45 -40.82 -31.89
N GLU A 61 -28.76 -40.96 -33.02
CA GLU A 61 -29.21 -41.58 -34.28
C GLU A 61 -30.36 -40.87 -35.05
N GLY A 62 -30.05 -40.38 -36.26
CA GLY A 62 -30.98 -40.49 -37.39
C GLY A 62 -31.59 -39.23 -38.03
N SER A 63 -31.16 -38.01 -37.72
CA SER A 63 -31.59 -36.82 -38.48
C SER A 63 -30.40 -35.94 -38.84
N GLU A 64 -30.13 -35.77 -40.14
CA GLU A 64 -29.04 -34.94 -40.70
C GLU A 64 -29.11 -33.44 -40.28
N HIS A 65 -30.14 -33.03 -39.55
CA HIS A 65 -30.39 -31.63 -39.15
C HIS A 65 -30.69 -31.47 -37.64
N ALA A 66 -30.42 -32.49 -36.81
CA ALA A 66 -30.64 -32.39 -35.38
C ALA A 66 -29.68 -31.37 -34.73
N PRO A 67 -30.17 -30.51 -33.81
CA PRO A 67 -29.29 -29.58 -33.10
C PRO A 67 -28.32 -30.34 -32.18
N GLY A 68 -27.09 -29.86 -32.11
CA GLY A 68 -26.08 -30.23 -31.13
C GLY A 68 -25.59 -29.01 -30.36
N ILE A 69 -24.65 -29.24 -29.45
CA ILE A 69 -23.98 -28.21 -28.65
C ILE A 69 -22.61 -27.97 -29.27
N ALA A 70 -22.42 -26.80 -29.87
CA ALA A 70 -21.11 -26.35 -30.32
C ALA A 70 -20.38 -25.64 -29.17
N ARG A 71 -19.11 -25.97 -28.95
CA ARG A 71 -18.25 -25.36 -27.95
C ARG A 71 -16.93 -24.90 -28.57
N LEU A 72 -16.45 -23.74 -28.15
CA LEU A 72 -15.18 -23.18 -28.56
C LEU A 72 -14.56 -22.41 -27.40
N TYR A 73 -13.38 -22.85 -26.96
CA TYR A 73 -12.61 -22.20 -25.91
C TYR A 73 -11.21 -21.88 -26.43
N LEU A 74 -10.80 -20.63 -26.26
CA LEU A 74 -9.53 -20.10 -26.74
C LEU A 74 -8.71 -19.54 -25.57
N PRO A 75 -7.55 -20.13 -25.26
CA PRO A 75 -6.62 -19.58 -24.28
C PRO A 75 -5.81 -18.43 -24.90
N PHE A 76 -5.60 -17.36 -24.13
CA PHE A 76 -4.79 -16.22 -24.54
C PHE A 76 -3.61 -16.01 -23.60
N PHE A 77 -2.42 -16.03 -24.18
CA PHE A 77 -1.16 -15.98 -23.45
C PHE A 77 -0.42 -14.66 -23.67
N ARG A 78 0.40 -14.29 -22.69
CA ARG A 78 1.41 -13.24 -22.79
C ARG A 78 2.64 -13.65 -22.00
N GLU A 79 3.81 -13.55 -22.60
CA GLU A 79 5.09 -13.95 -21.98
C GLU A 79 5.06 -15.39 -21.41
N GLY A 80 4.40 -16.31 -22.12
CA GLY A 80 4.27 -17.71 -21.71
C GLY A 80 3.25 -17.97 -20.60
N ARG A 81 2.53 -16.94 -20.12
CA ARG A 81 1.50 -17.06 -19.08
C ARG A 81 0.11 -16.91 -19.67
N LEU A 82 -0.82 -17.77 -19.28
CA LEU A 82 -2.25 -17.67 -19.59
C LEU A 82 -2.85 -16.49 -18.82
N TYR A 83 -3.49 -15.58 -19.53
CA TYR A 83 -4.11 -14.37 -18.98
C TYR A 83 -5.64 -14.44 -18.98
N ILE A 84 -6.21 -14.93 -20.09
CA ILE A 84 -7.65 -14.99 -20.31
C ILE A 84 -7.98 -16.27 -21.04
N LEU A 85 -9.13 -16.85 -20.70
CA LEU A 85 -9.76 -17.91 -21.46
C LEU A 85 -11.15 -17.45 -21.90
N ILE A 86 -11.40 -17.43 -23.21
CA ILE A 86 -12.69 -17.01 -23.78
C ILE A 86 -13.38 -18.25 -24.33
N GLY A 87 -14.61 -18.47 -23.87
CA GLY A 87 -15.48 -19.56 -24.27
C GLY A 87 -16.75 -19.07 -24.94
N ALA A 88 -17.18 -19.77 -25.99
CA ALA A 88 -18.50 -19.67 -26.57
C ALA A 88 -19.15 -21.06 -26.61
N GLU A 89 -20.41 -21.11 -26.20
CA GLU A 89 -21.26 -22.29 -26.31
C GLU A 89 -22.57 -21.91 -26.99
N SER A 90 -23.08 -22.78 -27.86
CA SER A 90 -24.33 -22.51 -28.56
C SER A 90 -25.00 -23.80 -29.06
N THR A 91 -26.33 -23.88 -28.93
CA THR A 91 -27.14 -24.94 -29.54
C THR A 91 -27.30 -24.65 -31.03
N ARG A 92 -26.70 -25.47 -31.90
CA ARG A 92 -26.60 -25.25 -33.35
C ARG A 92 -26.58 -26.57 -34.12
N GLN A 93 -26.78 -26.54 -35.43
CA GLN A 93 -26.66 -27.74 -36.28
C GLN A 93 -25.21 -28.06 -36.68
N THR A 94 -24.30 -27.10 -36.53
CA THR A 94 -22.90 -27.23 -36.95
C THR A 94 -21.94 -26.78 -35.84
N PRO A 95 -20.70 -27.31 -35.82
CA PRO A 95 -19.63 -26.79 -34.96
C PRO A 95 -19.32 -25.32 -35.26
N PHE A 96 -18.58 -24.68 -34.36
CA PHE A 96 -17.98 -23.38 -34.69
C PHE A 96 -16.97 -23.54 -35.83
N GLU A 97 -17.05 -22.62 -36.80
CA GLU A 97 -16.14 -22.55 -37.94
C GLU A 97 -15.01 -21.54 -37.67
N ASP A 98 -14.06 -21.50 -38.58
CA ASP A 98 -12.86 -20.68 -38.42
C ASP A 98 -13.15 -19.17 -38.38
N LYS A 99 -14.29 -18.72 -38.92
CA LYS A 99 -14.72 -17.33 -38.81
C LYS A 99 -15.05 -16.95 -37.36
N GLN A 100 -15.73 -17.82 -36.60
CA GLN A 100 -16.03 -17.56 -35.20
C GLN A 100 -14.76 -17.68 -34.34
N GLU A 101 -13.88 -18.63 -34.65
CA GLU A 101 -12.56 -18.70 -34.02
C GLU A 101 -11.75 -17.42 -34.25
N MET A 102 -11.65 -16.95 -35.49
CA MET A 102 -10.91 -15.72 -35.82
C MET A 102 -11.47 -14.50 -35.09
N PHE A 103 -12.79 -14.38 -34.98
CA PHE A 103 -13.45 -13.32 -34.23
C PHE A 103 -13.09 -13.36 -32.74
N LEU A 104 -13.22 -14.53 -32.09
CA LEU A 104 -12.87 -14.68 -30.68
C LEU A 104 -11.36 -14.50 -30.46
N SER A 105 -10.52 -14.99 -31.37
CA SER A 105 -9.07 -14.83 -31.34
C SER A 105 -8.66 -13.35 -31.40
N THR A 106 -9.27 -12.58 -32.30
CA THR A 106 -8.99 -11.15 -32.43
C THR A 106 -9.45 -10.40 -31.18
N THR A 107 -10.66 -10.70 -30.70
CA THR A 107 -11.24 -10.09 -29.52
C THR A 107 -10.42 -10.39 -28.26
N GLY A 108 -10.05 -11.64 -28.03
CA GLY A 108 -9.24 -12.03 -26.88
C GLY A 108 -7.83 -11.44 -26.90
N SER A 109 -7.21 -11.35 -28.08
CA SER A 109 -5.92 -10.67 -28.23
C SER A 109 -6.01 -9.19 -27.84
N GLN A 110 -7.06 -8.49 -28.26
CA GLN A 110 -7.31 -7.10 -27.87
C GLN A 110 -7.60 -6.96 -26.37
N LEU A 111 -8.36 -7.89 -25.78
CA LEU A 111 -8.66 -7.88 -24.35
C LEU A 111 -7.41 -8.10 -23.49
N VAL A 112 -6.50 -9.00 -23.87
CA VAL A 112 -5.20 -9.18 -23.18
C VAL A 112 -4.39 -7.88 -23.17
N VAL A 113 -4.35 -7.17 -24.30
CA VAL A 113 -3.64 -5.87 -24.38
C VAL A 113 -4.33 -4.83 -23.50
N ALA A 114 -5.66 -4.74 -23.55
CA ALA A 114 -6.43 -3.77 -22.76
C ALA A 114 -6.28 -3.99 -21.25
N LEU A 115 -6.35 -5.25 -20.78
CA LEU A 115 -6.20 -5.59 -19.37
C LEU A 115 -4.79 -5.31 -18.84
N GLU A 116 -3.74 -5.61 -19.61
CA GLU A 116 -2.39 -5.24 -19.20
C GLU A 116 -2.22 -3.72 -19.18
N ASN A 117 -2.80 -2.99 -20.13
CA ASN A 117 -2.76 -1.52 -20.10
C ASN A 117 -3.44 -0.95 -18.86
N ILE A 118 -4.59 -1.51 -18.44
CA ILE A 118 -5.26 -1.13 -17.20
C ILE A 118 -4.32 -1.39 -16.00
N ARG A 119 -3.77 -2.61 -15.90
CA ARG A 119 -2.85 -2.99 -14.82
C ARG A 119 -1.61 -2.08 -14.75
N LEU A 120 -0.96 -1.82 -15.88
CA LEU A 120 0.20 -0.94 -15.97
C LEU A 120 -0.15 0.50 -15.60
N THR A 121 -1.34 0.96 -15.99
CA THR A 121 -1.82 2.30 -15.63
C THR A 121 -2.06 2.41 -14.13
N GLU A 122 -2.65 1.39 -13.50
CA GLU A 122 -2.84 1.34 -12.05
C GLU A 122 -1.51 1.33 -11.30
N GLN A 123 -0.57 0.46 -11.69
CA GLN A 123 0.78 0.42 -11.12
C GLN A 123 1.52 1.76 -11.28
N SER A 124 1.41 2.38 -12.46
CA SER A 124 2.01 3.70 -12.72
C SER A 124 1.40 4.79 -11.82
N LYS A 125 0.07 4.78 -11.62
CA LYS A 125 -0.61 5.70 -10.71
C LYS A 125 -0.16 5.50 -9.26
N GLU A 126 -0.02 4.25 -8.81
CA GLU A 126 0.48 3.95 -7.45
C GLU A 126 1.91 4.45 -7.25
N LEU A 127 2.80 4.19 -8.21
CA LEU A 127 4.18 4.67 -8.17
C LEU A 127 4.25 6.20 -8.20
N ALA A 128 3.45 6.84 -9.06
CA ALA A 128 3.37 8.30 -9.11
C ALA A 128 2.85 8.90 -7.79
N ALA A 129 1.83 8.28 -7.17
CA ALA A 129 1.32 8.71 -5.88
C ALA A 129 2.37 8.55 -4.76
N LEU A 130 3.16 7.47 -4.76
CA LEU A 130 4.26 7.26 -3.82
C LEU A 130 5.38 8.31 -4.01
N ALA A 131 5.76 8.57 -5.26
CA ALA A 131 6.76 9.59 -5.58
C ALA A 131 6.32 10.98 -5.14
N GLU A 132 5.04 11.30 -5.35
CA GLU A 132 4.46 12.58 -4.96
C GLU A 132 4.39 12.74 -3.45
N ARG A 133 3.99 11.70 -2.69
CA ARG A 133 4.06 11.71 -1.22
C ARG A 133 5.48 11.97 -0.72
N GLY A 134 6.48 11.35 -1.35
CA GLY A 134 7.89 11.58 -1.03
C GLY A 134 8.38 13.00 -1.38
N ARG A 135 7.87 13.59 -2.47
CA ARG A 135 8.14 14.99 -2.85
C ARG A 135 7.54 15.96 -1.84
N ILE A 136 6.26 15.79 -1.48
CA ILE A 136 5.55 16.60 -0.48
C ILE A 136 6.26 16.52 0.87
N ALA A 137 6.67 15.33 1.31
CA ALA A 137 7.40 15.17 2.57
C ALA A 137 8.69 16.01 2.62
N ARG A 138 9.44 16.07 1.50
CA ARG A 138 10.64 16.91 1.39
C ARG A 138 10.32 18.40 1.38
N GLU A 139 9.29 18.83 0.66
CA GLU A 139 8.88 20.24 0.66
C GLU A 139 8.39 20.71 2.03
N ILE A 140 7.69 19.85 2.78
CA ILE A 140 7.31 20.14 4.16
C ILE A 140 8.56 20.25 5.04
N HIS A 141 9.56 19.38 4.85
CA HIS A 141 10.83 19.43 5.59
C HIS A 141 11.57 20.74 5.33
N ASP A 142 11.83 21.04 4.06
CA ASP A 142 12.68 22.15 3.64
C ASP A 142 11.96 23.50 3.81
N GLY A 143 10.63 23.52 3.71
CA GLY A 143 9.82 24.73 3.88
C GLY A 143 9.28 24.89 5.29
N VAL A 144 8.20 24.18 5.59
CA VAL A 144 7.39 24.42 6.80
C VAL A 144 8.16 24.09 8.07
N ALA A 145 8.82 22.94 8.14
CA ALA A 145 9.54 22.53 9.34
C ALA A 145 10.72 23.47 9.64
N GLN A 146 11.46 23.91 8.63
CA GLN A 146 12.54 24.90 8.80
C GLN A 146 12.01 26.25 9.27
N LEU A 147 10.91 26.75 8.69
CA LEU A 147 10.31 28.02 9.10
C LEU A 147 9.82 27.98 10.55
N VAL A 148 9.13 26.92 10.94
CA VAL A 148 8.65 26.75 12.33
C VAL A 148 9.83 26.59 13.30
N TYR A 149 10.90 25.92 12.88
CA TYR A 149 12.13 25.84 13.68
C TYR A 149 12.73 27.23 13.90
N MET A 150 12.88 28.05 12.86
CA MET A 150 13.37 29.43 13.00
C MET A 150 12.46 30.29 13.87
N LEU A 151 11.14 30.11 13.77
CA LEU A 151 10.17 30.78 14.64
C LEU A 151 10.40 30.40 16.12
N SER A 152 10.60 29.11 16.40
CA SER A 152 10.86 28.63 17.76
C SER A 152 12.13 29.24 18.35
N LEU A 153 13.22 29.29 17.58
CA LEU A 153 14.48 29.89 18.02
C LEU A 153 14.36 31.41 18.29
N ASN A 154 13.65 32.12 17.42
CA ASN A 154 13.41 33.55 17.60
C ASN A 154 12.53 33.82 18.83
N ALA A 155 11.50 33.00 19.06
CA ALA A 155 10.66 33.08 20.23
C ALA A 155 11.45 32.79 21.52
N GLU A 156 12.31 31.77 21.52
CA GLU A 156 13.17 31.42 22.66
C GLU A 156 14.14 32.55 22.99
N THR A 157 14.80 33.10 21.97
CA THR A 157 15.75 34.20 22.14
C THR A 157 15.04 35.44 22.69
N SER A 158 13.84 35.73 22.18
CA SER A 158 13.02 36.85 22.65
C SER A 158 12.52 36.63 24.08
N ALA A 159 12.07 35.43 24.43
CA ALA A 159 11.64 35.06 25.77
C ALA A 159 12.78 35.22 26.77
N ALA A 160 13.96 34.65 26.46
CA ALA A 160 15.16 34.77 27.29
C ALA A 160 15.60 36.24 27.46
N GLN A 161 15.49 37.05 26.41
CA GLN A 161 15.77 38.48 26.49
C GLN A 161 14.75 39.21 27.38
N ALA A 162 13.45 38.93 27.23
CA ALA A 162 12.40 39.54 28.04
C ALA A 162 12.57 39.21 29.53
N HIS A 163 12.86 37.93 29.85
CA HIS A 163 13.16 37.50 31.23
C HIS A 163 14.38 38.24 31.79
N ARG A 164 15.50 38.30 31.07
CA ARG A 164 16.70 39.03 31.53
C ARG A 164 16.44 40.51 31.79
N ILE A 165 15.64 41.17 30.95
CA ILE A 165 15.30 42.60 31.13
C ILE A 165 14.37 42.75 32.34
N ALA A 166 13.38 41.87 32.51
CA ALA A 166 12.49 41.89 33.66
C ALA A 166 13.24 41.68 35.00
N GLU A 167 14.21 40.75 35.02
CA GLU A 167 15.06 40.48 36.17
C GLU A 167 15.99 41.65 36.51
N ALA A 168 16.49 42.35 35.49
CA ALA A 168 17.42 43.48 35.65
C ALA A 168 16.72 44.81 35.96
N SER A 169 15.42 44.96 35.67
CA SER A 169 14.69 46.20 35.96
C SER A 169 14.44 46.34 37.47
N GLU A 170 14.63 47.55 37.99
CA GLU A 170 14.26 47.91 39.36
C GLU A 170 12.88 48.59 39.42
N ASP A 171 12.34 49.02 38.27
CA ASP A 171 11.05 49.70 38.16
C ASP A 171 9.89 48.69 38.17
N GLU A 172 8.90 48.96 39.01
CA GLU A 172 7.73 48.10 39.21
C GLU A 172 6.74 48.21 38.03
N GLU A 173 6.68 49.38 37.37
CA GLU A 173 5.85 49.58 36.16
C GLU A 173 6.40 48.78 34.97
N ASP A 174 7.73 48.75 34.79
CA ASP A 174 8.39 47.95 33.75
C ASP A 174 8.13 46.45 33.95
N LYS A 175 8.20 45.97 35.20
CA LYS A 175 7.93 44.57 35.53
C LYS A 175 6.50 44.16 35.24
N GLU A 176 5.53 45.05 35.47
CA GLU A 176 4.12 44.81 35.18
C GLU A 176 3.87 44.52 33.69
N VAL A 177 4.69 45.08 32.80
CA VAL A 177 4.61 44.85 31.35
C VAL A 177 5.51 43.69 30.89
N LEU A 178 6.74 43.62 31.39
CA LEU A 178 7.74 42.66 30.93
C LEU A 178 7.45 41.23 31.37
N ILE A 179 6.92 41.01 32.57
CA ILE A 179 6.60 39.65 33.06
C ILE A 179 5.51 39.00 32.19
N PRO A 180 4.36 39.64 31.91
CA PRO A 180 3.36 39.09 31.00
C PRO A 180 3.86 38.91 29.57
N LEU A 181 4.75 39.80 29.09
CA LEU A 181 5.37 39.65 27.78
C LEU A 181 6.24 38.39 27.71
N ALA A 182 7.09 38.16 28.71
CA ALA A 182 7.95 36.99 28.78
C ALA A 182 7.12 35.69 28.82
N GLN A 183 6.04 35.66 29.62
CA GLN A 183 5.10 34.53 29.68
C GLN A 183 4.42 34.25 28.32
N ARG A 184 4.05 35.30 27.57
CA ARG A 184 3.49 35.16 26.22
C ARG A 184 4.51 34.60 25.24
N LEU A 185 5.77 35.01 25.35
CA LEU A 185 6.86 34.48 24.53
C LEU A 185 7.16 33.02 24.86
N ASP A 186 7.15 32.63 26.14
CA ASP A 186 7.25 31.21 26.56
C ASP A 186 6.11 30.35 25.99
N SER A 187 4.90 30.91 25.96
CA SER A 187 3.75 30.27 25.31
C SER A 187 3.99 30.08 23.81
N LEU A 188 4.55 31.08 23.11
CA LEU A 188 4.90 30.98 21.69
C LEU A 188 6.00 29.95 21.43
N VAL A 189 7.00 29.84 22.31
CA VAL A 189 8.03 28.80 22.25
C VAL A 189 7.37 27.42 22.29
N THR A 190 6.48 27.21 23.26
CA THR A 190 5.77 25.95 23.47
C THR A 190 4.94 25.56 22.24
N ILE A 191 4.13 26.50 21.73
CA ILE A 191 3.29 26.29 20.53
C ILE A 191 4.16 26.01 19.29
N SER A 192 5.27 26.74 19.12
CA SER A 192 6.17 26.56 17.97
C SER A 192 6.86 25.21 17.99
N LYS A 193 7.32 24.74 19.16
CA LYS A 193 7.88 23.39 19.34
C LYS A 193 6.86 22.29 19.06
N GLN A 194 5.63 22.48 19.53
CA GLN A 194 4.54 21.55 19.22
C GLN A 194 4.27 21.49 17.71
N ALA A 195 4.15 22.66 17.05
CA ALA A 195 3.93 22.74 15.62
C ALA A 195 5.09 22.10 14.82
N LEU A 196 6.33 22.27 15.29
CA LEU A 196 7.50 21.63 14.68
C LEU A 196 7.40 20.11 14.80
N TRP A 197 7.11 19.59 16.01
CA TRP A 197 6.92 18.16 16.23
C TRP A 197 5.84 17.59 15.31
N GLU A 198 4.65 18.19 15.28
CA GLU A 198 3.54 17.77 14.42
C GLU A 198 3.90 17.83 12.94
N THR A 199 4.61 18.87 12.50
CA THR A 199 5.05 18.99 11.11
C THR A 199 6.00 17.84 10.75
N ARG A 200 6.98 17.54 11.61
CA ARG A 200 7.92 16.44 11.37
C ARG A 200 7.23 15.08 11.39
N GLN A 201 6.25 14.91 12.25
CA GLN A 201 5.40 13.72 12.33
C GLN A 201 4.68 13.42 11.01
N TYR A 202 4.07 14.43 10.37
CA TYR A 202 3.40 14.25 9.08
C TYR A 202 4.36 13.78 7.97
N MET A 203 5.63 14.21 8.01
CA MET A 203 6.63 13.75 7.04
C MET A 203 6.87 12.23 7.14
N PHE A 204 6.92 11.70 8.36
CA PHE A 204 7.11 10.26 8.59
C PHE A 204 5.90 9.44 8.15
N THR A 205 4.69 10.00 8.19
CA THR A 205 3.48 9.34 7.66
C THR A 205 3.50 9.26 6.12
N LEU A 206 4.11 10.25 5.47
CA LEU A 206 4.18 10.34 4.01
C LEU A 206 5.29 9.48 3.39
N LYS A 207 6.37 9.19 4.12
CA LYS A 207 7.47 8.35 3.65
C LYS A 207 7.21 6.88 3.99
N PRO A 208 7.39 5.94 3.05
CA PRO A 208 7.46 4.52 3.41
C PRO A 208 8.62 4.33 4.36
N LEU A 209 8.31 4.05 5.62
CA LEU A 209 9.25 3.98 6.73
C LEU A 209 10.29 2.87 6.53
N ILE A 210 9.95 1.82 5.77
CA ILE A 210 10.79 0.63 5.58
C ILE A 210 11.06 0.39 4.10
N SER A 211 11.60 1.41 3.44
CA SER A 211 12.24 1.27 2.14
C SER A 211 13.75 1.53 2.30
N GLY A 212 14.52 0.50 2.69
CA GLY A 212 15.98 0.58 2.80
C GLY A 212 16.61 -0.30 3.88
N ASN A 213 17.88 0.02 4.21
CA ASN A 213 18.78 -0.72 5.10
C ASN A 213 18.64 -0.37 6.60
N MET A 214 17.64 0.42 7.00
CA MET A 214 17.47 0.83 8.40
C MET A 214 16.57 -0.14 9.15
N THR A 215 17.01 -0.56 10.32
CA THR A 215 16.27 -1.45 11.22
C THR A 215 15.21 -0.66 12.00
N LEU A 216 14.14 -1.32 12.46
CA LEU A 216 13.12 -0.70 13.32
C LEU A 216 13.75 -0.05 14.55
N THR A 217 14.72 -0.73 15.17
CA THR A 217 15.46 -0.18 16.33
C THR A 217 16.17 1.14 15.96
N GLN A 218 16.83 1.22 14.81
CA GLN A 218 17.49 2.46 14.36
C GLN A 218 16.48 3.57 14.11
N MET A 219 15.34 3.24 13.51
CA MET A 219 14.27 4.20 13.23
C MET A 219 13.70 4.80 14.52
N LEU A 220 13.34 3.95 15.48
CA LEU A 220 12.83 4.39 16.78
C LEU A 220 13.88 5.21 17.53
N THR A 221 15.14 4.76 17.54
CA THR A 221 16.24 5.53 18.16
C THR A 221 16.33 6.95 17.58
N SER A 222 16.24 7.10 16.26
CA SER A 222 16.27 8.41 15.61
C SER A 222 15.06 9.26 15.99
N GLN A 223 13.86 8.67 15.99
CA GLN A 223 12.62 9.38 16.35
C GLN A 223 12.63 9.86 17.81
N LEU A 224 13.09 9.03 18.74
CA LEU A 224 13.14 9.38 20.17
C LEU A 224 14.14 10.50 20.45
N ARG A 225 15.32 10.47 19.81
CA ARG A 225 16.30 11.56 19.90
C ARG A 225 15.77 12.88 19.35
N GLU A 226 15.06 12.81 18.22
CA GLU A 226 14.45 13.99 17.62
C GLU A 226 13.32 14.55 18.50
N PHE A 227 12.50 13.68 19.09
CA PHE A 227 11.48 14.06 20.05
C PHE A 227 12.08 14.77 21.25
N GLU A 228 13.11 14.19 21.88
CA GLU A 228 13.79 14.76 23.03
C GLU A 228 14.39 16.14 22.71
N ALA A 229 15.02 16.28 21.53
CA ALA A 229 15.60 17.55 21.09
C ALA A 229 14.55 18.66 20.86
N ILE A 230 13.35 18.32 20.38
CA ILE A 230 12.29 19.31 20.09
C ILE A 230 11.47 19.62 21.35
N SER A 231 11.05 18.59 22.08
CA SER A 231 10.17 18.71 23.24
C SER A 231 10.90 19.14 24.51
N GLY A 232 12.20 18.84 24.61
CA GLY A 232 12.96 18.96 25.86
C GLY A 232 12.61 17.91 26.91
N LEU A 233 11.76 16.93 26.60
CA LEU A 233 11.40 15.84 27.51
C LEU A 233 12.39 14.68 27.40
N PRO A 234 13.09 14.32 28.49
CA PRO A 234 14.02 13.19 28.48
C PRO A 234 13.33 11.87 28.13
N VAL A 235 13.99 11.07 27.28
CA VAL A 235 13.48 9.75 26.87
C VAL A 235 14.52 8.67 27.14
N GLN A 236 14.16 7.67 27.94
CA GLN A 236 14.94 6.45 28.11
C GLN A 236 14.46 5.38 27.13
N PHE A 237 15.35 4.87 26.28
CA PHE A 237 15.04 3.82 25.31
C PHE A 237 15.81 2.54 25.63
N GLU A 238 15.07 1.44 25.81
CA GLU A 238 15.59 0.11 26.10
C GLU A 238 15.12 -0.89 25.05
N VAL A 239 16.03 -1.76 24.61
CA VAL A 239 15.76 -2.77 23.59
C VAL A 239 16.19 -4.14 24.11
N GLU A 240 15.28 -5.11 24.05
CA GLU A 240 15.53 -6.51 24.37
C GLU A 240 15.32 -7.39 23.12
N GLY A 241 16.32 -8.21 22.80
CA GLY A 241 16.31 -9.09 21.62
C GLY A 241 16.99 -8.48 20.39
N ASP A 242 17.01 -9.24 19.29
CA ASP A 242 17.67 -8.85 18.04
C ASP A 242 16.69 -8.95 16.86
N GLU A 243 16.68 -7.90 16.04
CA GLU A 243 15.86 -7.82 14.83
C GLU A 243 16.31 -8.85 13.78
N GLU A 244 17.60 -9.21 13.74
CA GLU A 244 18.13 -10.18 12.78
C GLU A 244 17.69 -11.63 13.04
N ALA A 245 17.36 -11.98 14.29
CA ALA A 245 16.86 -13.31 14.65
C ALA A 245 15.49 -13.63 14.02
N ALA A 246 14.77 -12.61 13.55
CA ALA A 246 13.47 -12.71 12.89
C ALA A 246 13.55 -12.86 11.35
N ASN A 247 14.75 -12.96 10.76
CA ASN A 247 14.92 -13.10 9.31
C ASN A 247 14.74 -14.55 8.82
N GLY A 248 13.49 -15.00 8.78
CA GLY A 248 13.04 -16.11 7.93
C GLY A 248 12.63 -15.65 6.52
N ASP A 249 12.11 -16.60 5.72
CA ASP A 249 11.65 -16.49 4.32
C ASP A 249 11.05 -15.13 3.89
N ARG A 250 11.13 -14.77 2.60
CA ARG A 250 10.77 -13.44 2.05
C ARG A 250 9.38 -12.91 2.45
N ARG A 251 8.40 -13.79 2.61
CA ARG A 251 7.05 -13.44 3.10
C ARG A 251 7.06 -13.01 4.57
N HIS A 252 7.95 -13.57 5.37
CA HIS A 252 8.20 -13.18 6.74
C HIS A 252 8.82 -11.77 6.80
N THR A 253 9.81 -11.47 5.95
CA THR A 253 10.43 -10.13 5.86
C THR A 253 9.41 -9.04 5.55
N GLN A 254 8.48 -9.28 4.63
CA GLN A 254 7.46 -8.29 4.26
C GLN A 254 6.41 -8.09 5.36
N LYS A 255 5.99 -9.16 6.05
CA LYS A 255 5.13 -9.04 7.25
C LYS A 255 5.84 -8.31 8.38
N MET A 256 7.12 -8.60 8.61
CA MET A 256 7.93 -7.91 9.62
C MET A 256 8.06 -6.42 9.31
N ALA A 257 8.19 -6.03 8.04
CA ALA A 257 8.17 -4.63 7.64
C ALA A 257 6.79 -3.96 7.93
N GLN A 258 5.69 -4.66 7.67
CA GLN A 258 4.36 -4.12 8.00
C GLN A 258 4.19 -3.93 9.51
N VAL A 259 4.61 -4.90 10.31
CA VAL A 259 4.59 -4.84 11.78
C VAL A 259 5.49 -3.71 12.29
N GLY A 260 6.73 -3.61 11.81
CA GLY A 260 7.65 -2.54 12.21
C GLY A 260 7.10 -1.16 11.88
N THR A 261 6.45 -1.00 10.72
CA THR A 261 5.78 0.26 10.35
C THR A 261 4.66 0.60 11.34
N ALA A 262 3.87 -0.41 11.74
CA ALA A 262 2.80 -0.22 12.72
C ALA A 262 3.35 0.14 14.11
N VAL A 263 4.38 -0.55 14.60
CA VAL A 263 5.04 -0.27 15.88
C VAL A 263 5.63 1.14 15.90
N PHE A 264 6.28 1.56 14.82
CA PHE A 264 6.78 2.92 14.69
C PHE A 264 5.63 3.94 14.81
N ARG A 265 4.51 3.73 14.12
CA ARG A 265 3.33 4.62 14.18
C ARG A 265 2.65 4.64 15.55
N ILE A 266 2.60 3.51 16.24
CA ILE A 266 2.05 3.44 17.60
C ILE A 266 2.93 4.23 18.57
N THR A 267 4.25 4.05 18.47
CA THR A 267 5.22 4.79 19.30
C THR A 267 5.12 6.28 19.02
N GLN A 268 5.03 6.63 17.74
CA GLN A 268 4.85 7.99 17.25
C GLN A 268 3.65 8.70 17.89
N GLU A 269 2.47 8.06 17.84
CA GLU A 269 1.23 8.60 18.41
C GLU A 269 1.29 8.65 19.95
N ALA A 270 1.91 7.65 20.58
CA ALA A 270 2.09 7.62 22.04
C ALA A 270 2.95 8.80 22.52
N LEU A 271 4.04 9.14 21.82
CA LEU A 271 4.88 10.31 22.13
C LEU A 271 4.09 11.63 22.00
N THR A 272 3.30 11.75 20.94
CA THR A 272 2.45 12.94 20.73
C THR A 272 1.43 13.12 21.86
N ASN A 273 0.77 12.04 22.26
CA ASN A 273 -0.19 12.07 23.36
C ASN A 273 0.49 12.38 24.69
N ALA A 274 1.67 11.81 24.95
CA ALA A 274 2.45 12.11 26.14
C ALA A 274 2.82 13.60 26.20
N TYR A 275 3.32 14.16 25.09
CA TYR A 275 3.70 15.56 25.01
C TYR A 275 2.51 16.52 25.19
N LYS A 276 1.35 16.20 24.61
CA LYS A 276 0.17 17.07 24.66
C LYS A 276 -0.65 16.98 25.94
N HIS A 277 -0.68 15.80 26.57
CA HIS A 277 -1.72 15.48 27.55
C HIS A 277 -1.21 14.89 28.87
N ALA A 278 0.03 14.40 28.94
CA ALA A 278 0.46 13.65 30.11
C ALA A 278 1.14 14.50 31.20
N GLU A 279 1.52 15.76 30.91
CA GLU A 279 2.36 16.60 31.79
C GLU A 279 3.59 15.83 32.32
N ALA A 280 4.13 14.93 31.49
CA ALA A 280 5.19 14.02 31.88
C ALA A 280 6.53 14.76 32.03
N THR A 281 7.32 14.36 33.02
CA THR A 281 8.68 14.87 33.22
C THR A 281 9.76 13.99 32.59
N GLN A 282 9.44 12.74 32.26
CA GLN A 282 10.32 11.77 31.63
C GLN A 282 9.49 10.68 30.93
N LEU A 283 9.99 10.14 29.81
CA LEU A 283 9.38 9.02 29.10
C LEU A 283 10.30 7.80 29.09
N HIS A 284 9.71 6.61 29.16
CA HIS A 284 10.40 5.33 29.01
C HIS A 284 9.78 4.55 27.85
N VAL A 285 10.61 4.12 26.91
CA VAL A 285 10.21 3.31 25.76
C VAL A 285 10.97 2.00 25.81
N TYR A 286 10.23 0.90 25.83
CA TYR A 286 10.78 -0.46 25.86
C TYR A 286 10.36 -1.22 24.61
N LEU A 287 11.32 -1.66 23.81
CA LEU A 287 11.09 -2.51 22.64
C LEU A 287 11.59 -3.92 22.92
N ARG A 288 10.72 -4.91 22.75
CA ARG A 288 11.09 -6.33 22.86
C ARG A 288 10.81 -7.07 21.57
N TYR A 289 11.83 -7.69 21.01
CA TYR A 289 11.68 -8.70 19.96
C TYR A 289 11.34 -10.05 20.62
N LEU A 290 10.28 -10.70 20.15
CA LEU A 290 9.76 -11.98 20.65
C LEU A 290 10.27 -13.15 19.81
#